data_AF-A0A382M274-F1
#
_entry.id   AF-A0A382M274-F1
#
_cell.length_a   1.000
_cell.length_b   1.000
_cell.length_c   1.000
_cell.angle_alpha   90.00
_cell.angle_beta   90.00
_cell.angle_gamma   90.00
#
_symmetry.space_group_name_H-M   'P 1'
#
loop_
_entity.id
_entity.type
_entity.pdbx_description
1 polymer ?
#
loop_
_entity_poly.entity_id
_entity_poly.type
_entity_poly.pdbx_seq_one_letter_code
_entity_poly.pdbx_strand_id
1 'polypeptide(L)' 'MTSKQDIERAPWCIMYNDDAFFSKGGEIFGRRAAGTSYLRAIAQQDYKEAGVLVRNTYEKNNFVNLFTPLIKEKD' A
#
# COMPACT_ATOMS: atom_id res chain seq x y z
N MET A 1 -5.69 -27.12 18.98
CA MET A 1 -4.78 -27.29 17.84
C MET A 1 -5.36 -26.52 16.67
N THR A 2 -5.02 -25.24 16.54
CA THR A 2 -5.46 -24.42 15.42
C THR A 2 -4.66 -24.87 14.21
N SER A 3 -5.35 -25.47 13.24
CA SER A 3 -4.77 -25.99 11.99
C SER A 3 -3.95 -24.90 11.31
N LYS A 4 -2.78 -25.29 10.77
CA LYS A 4 -1.92 -24.54 9.84
C LYS A 4 -2.43 -23.13 9.56
N GLN A 5 -1.86 -22.16 10.28
CA GLN A 5 -1.93 -20.73 10.02
C GLN A 5 -2.25 -20.49 8.55
N ASP A 6 -3.48 -20.04 8.29
CA ASP A 6 -3.83 -19.42 7.03
C ASP A 6 -2.81 -18.30 6.86
N ILE A 7 -1.79 -18.54 6.03
CA ILE A 7 -0.92 -17.48 5.55
C ILE A 7 -1.91 -16.58 4.81
N GLU A 8 -2.34 -15.50 5.44
CA GLU A 8 -3.11 -14.48 4.76
C GLU A 8 -2.27 -14.11 3.53
N ARG A 9 -2.77 -14.48 2.36
CA ARG A 9 -2.00 -14.32 1.13
C ARG A 9 -1.94 -12.83 0.88
N ALA A 10 -0.73 -12.28 0.91
CA ALA A 10 -0.51 -10.91 0.48
C ALA A 10 -1.11 -10.69 -0.91
N PRO A 11 -1.64 -9.49 -1.21
CA PRO A 11 -2.12 -9.19 -2.55
C PRO A 11 -1.02 -9.47 -3.57
N TRP A 12 -1.36 -10.20 -4.63
CA TRP A 12 -0.40 -10.59 -5.67
C TRP A 12 0.22 -9.37 -6.37
N CYS A 13 -0.54 -8.27 -6.48
CA CYS A 13 -0.02 -7.02 -7.00
C CYS A 13 -0.90 -5.82 -6.61
N ILE A 14 -0.30 -4.78 -6.03
CA ILE A 14 -0.92 -3.49 -5.77
C ILE A 14 -0.62 -2.59 -6.95
N MET A 15 -1.65 -2.10 -7.65
CA MET A 15 -1.46 -1.07 -8.66
C MET A 15 -1.30 0.28 -7.97
N TYR A 16 -0.11 0.86 -8.07
CA TYR A 16 0.16 2.20 -7.57
C TYR A 16 0.08 3.23 -8.71
N ASN A 17 -0.56 4.36 -8.45
CA ASN A 17 -0.64 5.48 -9.38
C ASN A 17 -0.61 6.78 -8.57
N ASP A 18 0.31 7.69 -8.88
CA ASP A 18 0.54 8.90 -8.08
C ASP A 18 -0.73 9.75 -7.95
N ASP A 19 -1.58 9.81 -8.97
CA ASP A 19 -2.85 10.55 -8.97
C ASP A 19 -3.82 10.11 -7.86
N ALA A 20 -3.69 8.87 -7.39
CA ALA A 20 -4.48 8.32 -6.31
C ALA A 20 -3.92 8.71 -4.92
N PHE A 21 -2.74 9.32 -4.83
CA PHE A 21 -2.07 9.62 -3.55
C PHE A 21 -1.56 11.05 -3.41
N PHE A 22 -1.18 11.69 -4.52
CA PHE A 22 -0.68 13.06 -4.62
C PHE A 22 -1.61 13.87 -5.51
N SER A 23 -2.30 14.84 -4.91
CA SER A 23 -3.22 15.72 -5.64
C SER A 23 -2.46 16.64 -6.60
N LYS A 24 -2.70 16.52 -7.91
CA LYS A 24 -2.27 17.52 -8.88
C LYS A 24 -3.44 18.45 -9.18
N GLY A 25 -3.65 19.44 -8.31
CA GLY A 25 -4.57 20.57 -8.52
C GLY A 25 -6.06 20.19 -8.64
N GLY A 26 -6.83 20.39 -7.58
CA GLY A 26 -8.30 20.33 -7.61
C GLY A 26 -8.94 18.94 -7.58
N GLU A 27 -8.16 17.87 -7.45
CA GLU A 27 -8.65 16.49 -7.51
C GLU A 27 -9.24 15.94 -6.20
N ILE A 28 -10.11 14.93 -6.35
CA ILE A 28 -11.05 14.38 -5.37
C ILE A 28 -10.34 13.70 -4.18
N PHE A 29 -10.45 14.29 -2.99
CA PHE A 29 -9.91 13.78 -1.72
C PHE A 29 -10.31 12.33 -1.37
N GLY A 30 -11.46 11.86 -1.85
CA GLY A 30 -11.97 10.51 -1.57
C GLY A 30 -11.10 9.38 -2.14
N ARG A 31 -10.50 9.57 -3.32
CA ARG A 31 -9.64 8.54 -3.94
C ARG A 31 -8.32 8.39 -3.16
N ARG A 32 -7.80 9.51 -2.67
CA ARG A 32 -6.65 9.56 -1.76
C ARG A 32 -6.93 8.88 -0.42
N ALA A 33 -8.06 9.22 0.21
CA ALA A 33 -8.44 8.58 1.47
C ALA A 33 -8.59 7.06 1.32
N ALA A 34 -9.21 6.59 0.23
CA ALA A 34 -9.37 5.18 -0.06
C ALA A 34 -8.02 4.48 -0.32
N GLY A 35 -7.16 5.08 -1.16
CA GLY A 35 -5.82 4.55 -1.45
C GLY A 35 -4.95 4.45 -0.21
N THR A 36 -4.87 5.51 0.59
CA THR A 36 -4.08 5.52 1.84
C THR A 36 -4.61 4.52 2.85
N SER A 37 -5.93 4.40 3.01
CA SER A 37 -6.53 3.42 3.94
C SER A 37 -6.23 1.98 3.50
N TYR A 38 -6.28 1.70 2.20
CA TYR A 38 -5.90 0.41 1.65
C TYR A 38 -4.43 0.08 1.92
N LEU A 39 -3.51 1.00 1.62
CA LEU A 39 -2.08 0.77 1.88
C LEU A 39 -1.79 0.59 3.37
N ARG A 40 -2.46 1.34 4.25
CA ARG A 40 -2.32 1.15 5.71
C ARG A 40 -2.80 -0.23 6.13
N ALA A 41 -3.94 -0.69 5.62
CA ALA A 41 -4.44 -2.04 5.91
C ALA A 41 -3.44 -3.10 5.49
N ILE A 42 -2.82 -2.99 4.30
CA ILE A 42 -1.78 -3.92 3.86
C ILE A 42 -0.54 -3.86 4.76
N ALA A 43 -0.08 -2.66 5.13
CA ALA A 43 1.12 -2.49 5.93
C ALA A 43 0.97 -3.01 7.37
N GLN A 44 -0.26 -3.00 7.91
CA GLN A 44 -0.57 -3.52 9.24
C GLN A 44 -0.72 -5.05 9.28
N GLN A 45 -0.83 -5.70 8.13
CA GLN A 45 -0.87 -7.16 8.07
C GLN A 45 0.53 -7.77 8.17
N ASP A 46 0.61 -8.99 8.70
CA ASP A 46 1.85 -9.76 8.83
C ASP A 46 2.29 -10.44 7.52
N TYR A 47 2.13 -9.73 6.40
CA TYR A 47 2.61 -10.19 5.10
C TYR A 47 4.14 -10.18 5.08
N LYS A 48 4.74 -11.30 4.69
CA LYS A 48 6.20 -11.39 4.49
C LYS A 48 6.66 -10.51 3.33
N GLU A 49 5.84 -10.41 2.29
CA GLU A 49 6.15 -9.72 1.04
C GLU A 49 4.86 -9.17 0.42
N ALA A 50 4.95 -8.05 -0.31
CA ALA A 50 3.85 -7.51 -1.13
C ALA A 50 4.40 -7.08 -2.49
N GLY A 51 3.70 -7.46 -3.57
CA GLY A 51 4.04 -7.04 -4.92
C GLY A 51 3.38 -5.71 -5.26
N VAL A 52 4.09 -4.79 -5.91
CA VAL A 52 3.54 -3.51 -6.38
C VAL A 52 3.91 -3.28 -7.84
N LEU A 53 2.91 -2.95 -8.66
CA LEU A 53 3.08 -2.52 -10.04
C LEU A 53 3.19 -0.99 -10.08
N VAL A 54 4.32 -0.53 -10.62
CA VAL A 54 4.66 0.89 -10.82
C VAL A 54 5.05 1.11 -12.29
N ARG A 55 4.74 2.28 -12.86
CA ARG A 55 5.00 2.55 -14.28
C ARG A 55 6.44 2.99 -14.56
N ASN A 56 7.11 3.61 -13.58
CA ASN A 56 8.45 4.16 -13.74
C ASN A 56 9.18 4.29 -12.40
N THR A 57 10.46 4.68 -12.45
CA THR A 57 11.30 4.87 -11.25
C THR A 57 10.80 5.98 -10.32
N TYR A 58 10.12 6.99 -10.86
CA TYR A 58 9.56 8.09 -10.06
C TYR A 58 8.41 7.59 -9.16
N GLU A 59 7.43 6.91 -9.74
CA GLU A 59 6.32 6.29 -9.00
C GLU A 59 6.83 5.25 -7.99
N LYS A 60 7.86 4.48 -8.34
CA LYS A 60 8.53 3.55 -7.42
C LYS A 60 9.02 4.27 -6.15
N ASN A 61 9.75 5.36 -6.32
CA ASN A 61 10.31 6.10 -5.20
C ASN A 61 9.21 6.73 -4.34
N ASN A 62 8.18 7.28 -4.98
CA ASN A 62 7.00 7.82 -4.31
C ASN A 62 6.26 6.75 -3.48
N PHE A 63 6.03 5.57 -4.04
CA PHE A 63 5.42 4.45 -3.33
C PHE A 63 6.24 4.05 -2.11
N VAL A 64 7.56 3.87 -2.24
CA VAL A 64 8.43 3.48 -1.12
C VAL A 64 8.36 4.53 0.00
N ASN A 65 8.50 5.82 -0.35
CA ASN A 65 8.42 6.91 0.62
C ASN A 65 7.06 6.97 1.34
N LEU A 66 5.98 6.63 0.64
CA LEU A 66 4.63 6.61 1.20
C LEU A 66 4.39 5.37 2.09
N PHE A 67 4.85 4.19 1.64
CA PHE A 67 4.51 2.90 2.24
C PHE A 67 5.43 2.52 3.40
N THR A 68 6.73 2.82 3.33
CA THR A 68 7.71 2.54 4.40
C THR A 68 7.28 3.03 5.79
N PRO A 69 6.77 4.28 5.98
CA PRO A 69 6.33 4.71 7.29
C PRO A 69 5.10 3.95 7.80
N LEU A 70 4.26 3.39 6.92
CA LEU A 70 3.07 2.64 7.30
C LEU A 70 3.39 1.24 7.86
N ILE A 71 4.57 0.69 7.56
CA ILE A 71 5.02 -0.64 8.04
C ILE A 71 5.41 -0.58 9.53
N LYS A 72 5.73 0.60 10.06
CA LYS A 72 6.18 0.79 11.44
C LYS A 72 5.11 1.50 12.27
N GLU A 73 4.11 0.74 12.67
CA GLU A 73 3.28 1.00 13.86
C GLU A 73 2.80 -0.37 14.36
N LYS A 74 3.66 -1.05 15.11
CA LYS A 74 3.24 -2.08 16.06
C LYS A 74 3.66 -1.57 17.44
N ASP A 75 2.67 -1.13 18.23
CA ASP A 75 2.82 -1.01 19.68
C ASP A 75 3.13 -2.39 20.29
#